data_AF-A0A4Q2U1C2-F1
#
_entry.id   AF-A0A4Q2U1C2-F1
#
_cell.length_a   1.000
_cell.length_b   1.000
_cell.length_c   1.000
_cell.angle_alpha   90.00
_cell.angle_beta   90.00
_cell.angle_gamma   90.00
#
_symmetry.space_group_name_H-M   'P 1'
#
loop_
_entity.id
_entity.type
_entity.pdbx_description
1 polymer ?
#
loop_
_entity_poly.entity_id
_entity_poly.type
_entity_poly.pdbx_seq_one_letter_code
_entity_poly.pdbx_strand_id
1 'polypeptide(L)'
;MKLIFKYFSESVVERVFVRDGHVGFKCSLPEDYNDPFELFLGVDLEQGSDLLATYSEVVQEIPSLLTTCFSKSPVVTPMWAHYGNNHRGFVIGFDVAELQEVFQDLLVREISYRDRPSETLISFAEMAAHRKKPRDAMALRNAVLYQAYFSKYLEWSYEQEVRAVNIDEYVEDVSGNKILYVPKQCVAAIVSGAKSSSQTRDALQEVAQELGADFYIGRIGRSYPMPYLITDAGSSRVFSDSEISPPIAECAECTEPLRDKGGLCPWCSIDDAHRMAAAINNPFRILEHYGLLEEYVENYPVGPRKPYQ
;
A
#
# COMPACT_ATOMS: atom_id res chain seq x y z
N MET A 1 -15.66 0.51 -2.20
CA MET A 1 -14.39 1.18 -1.87
C MET A 1 -14.70 2.66 -1.72
N LYS A 2 -14.45 3.24 -0.54
CA LYS A 2 -14.77 4.64 -0.24
C LYS A 2 -13.55 5.53 -0.42
N LEU A 3 -12.45 5.16 0.26
CA LEU A 3 -11.18 5.87 0.20
C LEU A 3 -10.11 5.06 -0.52
N ILE A 4 -9.24 5.75 -1.25
CA ILE A 4 -8.01 5.22 -1.83
C ILE A 4 -6.82 6.11 -1.48
N PHE A 5 -5.64 5.52 -1.33
CA PHE A 5 -4.50 6.19 -0.69
C PHE A 5 -3.29 6.19 -1.61
N LYS A 6 -2.66 7.35 -1.78
CA LYS A 6 -1.39 7.48 -2.52
C LYS A 6 -0.24 7.78 -1.57
N TYR A 7 0.82 6.98 -1.67
CA TYR A 7 2.03 7.11 -0.86
C TYR A 7 3.04 8.02 -1.56
N PHE A 8 3.70 8.88 -0.77
CA PHE A 8 4.66 9.85 -1.25
C PHE A 8 5.91 9.85 -0.37
N SER A 9 7.05 10.12 -1.01
CA SER A 9 8.29 10.44 -0.32
C SER A 9 8.23 11.85 0.29
N GLU A 10 8.95 12.07 1.39
CA GLU A 10 9.13 13.40 2.01
C GLU A 10 9.70 14.43 1.02
N SER A 11 10.53 14.00 0.06
CA SER A 11 11.19 14.87 -0.91
C SER A 11 10.28 15.52 -1.95
N VAL A 12 9.01 15.09 -2.05
CA VAL A 12 8.08 15.59 -3.07
C VAL A 12 6.98 16.48 -2.52
N VAL A 13 6.99 16.80 -1.21
CA VAL A 13 5.97 17.65 -0.56
C VAL A 13 5.71 18.94 -1.36
N GLU A 14 6.76 19.71 -1.66
CA GLU A 14 6.63 20.98 -2.40
C GLU A 14 6.11 20.82 -3.83
N ARG A 15 6.34 19.66 -4.46
CA ARG A 15 5.85 19.36 -5.82
C ARG A 15 4.40 18.92 -5.82
N VAL A 16 3.99 18.20 -4.78
CA VAL A 16 2.62 17.70 -4.63
C VAL A 16 1.64 18.83 -4.33
N PHE A 17 2.05 19.81 -3.52
CA PHE A 17 1.20 20.94 -3.12
C PHE A 17 1.58 22.26 -3.82
N VAL A 18 2.05 22.17 -5.06
CA VAL A 18 2.53 23.34 -5.83
C VAL A 18 1.40 24.30 -6.25
N ARG A 19 0.15 23.82 -6.33
CA ARG A 19 -1.00 24.58 -6.83
C ARG A 19 -2.05 24.72 -5.74
N ASP A 20 -2.43 25.95 -5.43
CA ASP A 20 -3.43 26.26 -4.42
C ASP A 20 -4.73 25.47 -4.64
N GLY A 21 -5.20 24.83 -3.57
CA GLY A 21 -6.43 24.02 -3.58
C GLY A 21 -6.36 22.75 -4.42
N HIS A 22 -5.17 22.30 -4.85
CA HIS A 22 -4.99 21.08 -5.62
C HIS A 22 -3.83 20.24 -5.08
N VAL A 23 -3.91 18.93 -5.35
CA VAL A 23 -2.86 17.95 -5.09
C VAL A 23 -2.40 17.39 -6.43
N GLY A 24 -1.15 17.64 -6.78
CA GLY A 24 -0.51 17.13 -7.99
C GLY A 24 0.20 15.80 -7.76
N PHE A 25 -0.01 14.81 -8.62
CA PHE A 25 0.82 13.61 -8.61
C PHE A 25 1.09 13.05 -10.01
N LYS A 26 2.23 12.36 -10.13
CA LYS A 26 2.67 11.78 -11.40
C LYS A 26 1.76 10.61 -11.80
N CYS A 27 1.42 10.60 -13.07
CA CYS A 27 0.89 9.47 -13.82
C CYS A 27 2.00 8.90 -14.70
N SER A 28 2.08 7.58 -14.75
CA SER A 28 3.16 6.86 -15.44
C SER A 28 2.59 5.93 -16.51
N LEU A 29 3.40 5.73 -17.54
CA LEU A 29 3.17 4.68 -18.54
C LEU A 29 3.67 3.33 -17.98
N PRO A 30 3.21 2.19 -18.53
CA PRO A 30 3.64 0.86 -18.07
C PRO A 30 5.15 0.61 -18.09
N GLU A 31 5.89 1.26 -19.00
CA GLU A 31 7.35 1.16 -19.08
C GLU A 31 8.09 1.72 -17.85
N ASP A 32 7.42 2.59 -17.08
CA ASP A 32 7.94 3.22 -15.86
C ASP A 32 7.56 2.44 -14.58
N TYR A 33 6.90 1.28 -14.70
CA TYR A 33 6.46 0.50 -13.55
C TYR A 33 7.62 -0.17 -12.82
N ASN A 34 7.42 -0.42 -11.51
CA ASN A 34 8.43 -1.06 -10.67
C ASN A 34 8.51 -2.57 -10.87
N ASP A 35 7.44 -3.21 -11.35
CA ASP A 35 7.41 -4.63 -11.66
C ASP A 35 7.69 -4.83 -13.17
N PRO A 36 8.86 -5.37 -13.55
CA PRO A 36 9.20 -5.61 -14.95
C PRO A 36 8.34 -6.72 -15.60
N PHE A 37 7.60 -7.50 -14.82
CA PHE A 37 6.78 -8.61 -15.30
C PHE A 37 5.30 -8.25 -15.46
N GLU A 38 4.92 -7.02 -15.14
CA GLU A 38 3.52 -6.59 -15.00
C GLU A 38 2.70 -6.76 -16.29
N LEU A 39 3.32 -6.57 -17.46
CA LEU A 39 2.66 -6.76 -18.77
C LEU A 39 2.71 -8.21 -19.28
N PHE A 40 3.42 -9.12 -18.61
CA PHE A 40 3.68 -10.49 -19.08
C PHE A 40 2.74 -11.53 -18.48
N LEU A 41 1.99 -11.18 -17.42
CA LEU A 41 1.00 -12.04 -16.75
C LEU A 41 -0.14 -12.54 -17.65
N GLY A 42 -0.34 -11.90 -18.81
CA GLY A 42 -1.35 -12.30 -19.79
C GLY A 42 -1.01 -13.57 -20.57
N VAL A 43 0.25 -14.00 -20.62
CA VAL A 43 0.65 -15.10 -21.51
C VAL A 43 0.96 -16.37 -20.72
N ASP A 44 0.17 -17.41 -20.96
CA ASP A 44 0.59 -18.76 -20.61
C ASP A 44 1.59 -19.26 -21.66
N LEU A 45 2.87 -19.25 -21.28
CA LEU A 45 3.99 -19.63 -22.15
C LEU A 45 4.10 -21.16 -22.34
N GLU A 46 3.35 -21.96 -21.57
CA GLU A 46 3.34 -23.43 -21.70
C GLU A 46 2.43 -23.91 -22.83
N GLN A 47 1.79 -23.00 -23.55
CA GLN A 47 0.90 -23.30 -24.66
C GLN A 47 1.66 -23.70 -25.95
N GLY A 48 0.97 -24.44 -26.82
CA GLY A 48 1.52 -24.82 -28.12
C GLY A 48 1.89 -23.60 -28.99
N SER A 49 2.90 -23.74 -29.85
CA SER A 49 3.44 -22.66 -30.70
C SER A 49 2.38 -21.89 -31.50
N ASP A 50 1.33 -22.58 -31.96
CA ASP A 50 0.25 -21.98 -32.75
C ASP A 50 -0.63 -21.01 -31.94
N LEU A 51 -0.88 -21.34 -30.66
CA LEU A 51 -1.62 -20.48 -29.73
C LEU A 51 -0.79 -19.24 -29.38
N LEU A 52 0.50 -19.43 -29.09
CA LEU A 52 1.42 -18.33 -28.82
C LEU A 52 1.57 -17.40 -30.02
N ALA A 53 1.64 -17.94 -31.23
CA ALA A 53 1.67 -17.15 -32.46
C ALA A 53 0.37 -16.34 -32.66
N THR A 54 -0.79 -16.96 -32.43
CA THR A 54 -2.08 -16.27 -32.51
C THR A 54 -2.19 -15.16 -31.48
N TYR A 55 -1.77 -15.44 -30.24
CA TYR A 55 -1.72 -14.45 -29.18
C TYR A 55 -0.85 -13.27 -29.59
N SER A 56 0.41 -13.54 -29.98
CA SER A 56 1.37 -12.52 -30.42
C SER A 56 0.80 -11.65 -31.55
N GLU A 57 0.12 -12.26 -32.53
CA GLU A 57 -0.48 -11.56 -33.67
C GLU A 57 -1.67 -10.67 -33.27
N VAL A 58 -2.57 -11.17 -32.43
CA VAL A 58 -3.78 -10.42 -32.03
C VAL A 58 -3.46 -9.30 -31.04
N VAL A 59 -2.42 -9.51 -30.24
CA VAL A 59 -2.04 -8.66 -29.11
C VAL A 59 -0.97 -7.64 -29.51
N GLN A 60 -0.52 -7.63 -30.76
CA GLN A 60 0.49 -6.68 -31.28
C GLN A 60 0.25 -5.27 -30.72
N GLU A 61 1.25 -4.80 -29.97
CA GLU A 61 1.30 -3.52 -29.25
C GLU A 61 0.02 -3.21 -28.44
N ILE A 62 -0.01 -3.68 -27.19
CA ILE A 62 -0.97 -3.21 -26.20
C ILE A 62 -0.76 -1.69 -26.06
N PRO A 63 -1.80 -0.85 -26.20
CA PRO A 63 -1.65 0.59 -26.06
C PRO A 63 -1.11 0.91 -24.66
N SER A 64 -0.08 1.75 -24.61
CA SER A 64 0.43 2.34 -23.36
C SER A 64 -0.52 3.44 -22.92
N LEU A 65 -1.28 3.18 -21.86
CA LEU A 65 -2.21 4.12 -21.24
C LEU A 65 -1.53 4.75 -20.03
N LEU A 66 -1.77 6.04 -19.81
CA LEU A 66 -1.35 6.68 -18.57
C LEU A 66 -2.15 6.12 -17.40
N THR A 67 -1.43 5.85 -16.33
CA THR A 67 -2.00 5.24 -15.14
C THR A 67 -1.47 5.88 -13.87
N THR A 68 -2.22 5.72 -12.81
CA THR A 68 -1.72 6.02 -11.46
C THR A 68 -2.24 4.97 -10.49
N CYS A 69 -1.39 4.64 -9.53
CA CYS A 69 -1.65 3.58 -8.57
C CYS A 69 -1.87 4.16 -7.17
N PHE A 70 -2.80 3.55 -6.46
CA PHE A 70 -3.19 3.82 -5.08
C PHE A 70 -3.18 2.50 -4.31
N SER A 71 -3.26 2.58 -2.99
CA SER A 71 -3.54 1.47 -2.09
C SER A 71 -4.93 1.62 -1.48
N LYS A 72 -5.57 0.51 -1.13
CA LYS A 72 -6.80 0.51 -0.34
C LYS A 72 -6.60 0.94 1.10
N SER A 73 -5.37 0.99 1.60
CA SER A 73 -5.08 1.25 3.01
C SER A 73 -3.92 2.23 3.20
N PRO A 74 -4.00 3.16 4.17
CA PRO A 74 -2.90 4.05 4.52
C PRO A 74 -1.91 3.42 5.51
N VAL A 75 -2.16 2.19 6.00
CA VAL A 75 -1.37 1.56 7.08
C VAL A 75 -0.64 0.29 6.63
N VAL A 76 -0.37 0.14 5.33
CA VAL A 76 0.40 -0.98 4.78
C VAL A 76 1.90 -0.77 5.06
N THR A 77 2.48 -1.57 5.97
CA THR A 77 3.88 -1.40 6.40
C THR A 77 4.90 -1.46 5.26
N PRO A 78 4.87 -2.45 4.34
CA PRO A 78 5.79 -2.45 3.19
C PRO A 78 5.66 -1.22 2.29
N MET A 79 4.46 -0.69 2.09
CA MET A 79 4.24 0.53 1.29
C MET A 79 4.91 1.74 1.92
N TRP A 80 4.87 1.87 3.24
CA TRP A 80 5.60 2.92 3.95
C TRP A 80 7.12 2.77 3.85
N ALA A 81 7.63 1.54 3.79
CA ALA A 81 9.05 1.27 3.61
C ALA A 81 9.52 1.69 2.21
N HIS A 82 8.82 1.23 1.17
CA HIS A 82 9.19 1.44 -0.23
C HIS A 82 8.85 2.83 -0.76
N TYR A 83 7.59 3.26 -0.61
CA TYR A 83 7.08 4.49 -1.21
C TYR A 83 7.00 5.65 -0.21
N GLY A 84 6.81 5.35 1.08
CA GLY A 84 6.77 6.33 2.16
C GLY A 84 8.14 6.75 2.70
N ASN A 85 9.23 6.60 1.93
CA ASN A 85 10.60 6.93 2.32
C ASN A 85 10.97 6.39 3.72
N ASN A 86 10.82 5.09 3.96
CA ASN A 86 11.06 4.46 5.27
C ASN A 86 10.26 5.10 6.42
N HIS A 87 8.97 5.34 6.21
CA HIS A 87 8.05 6.02 7.15
C HIS A 87 8.36 7.51 7.41
N ARG A 88 9.16 8.18 6.57
CA ARG A 88 9.41 9.63 6.68
C ARG A 88 8.50 10.47 5.78
N GLY A 89 7.95 9.85 4.73
CA GLY A 89 7.04 10.49 3.79
C GLY A 89 5.63 10.67 4.33
N PHE A 90 4.65 10.67 3.43
CA PHE A 90 3.25 10.93 3.75
C PHE A 90 2.32 10.17 2.80
N VAL A 91 1.05 10.14 3.16
CA VAL A 91 -0.02 9.50 2.38
C VAL A 91 -1.16 10.50 2.22
N ILE A 92 -1.76 10.54 1.04
CA ILE A 92 -3.00 11.29 0.80
C ILE A 92 -4.11 10.30 0.50
N GLY A 93 -5.22 10.41 1.23
CA GLY A 93 -6.46 9.68 1.01
C GLY A 93 -7.44 10.50 0.16
N PHE A 94 -8.00 9.87 -0.85
CA PHE A 94 -8.96 10.47 -1.78
C PHE A 94 -10.31 9.78 -1.68
N ASP A 95 -11.39 10.55 -1.77
CA ASP A 95 -12.74 10.02 -1.89
C ASP A 95 -13.00 9.60 -3.34
N VAL A 96 -13.38 8.33 -3.53
CA VAL A 96 -13.58 7.75 -4.86
C VAL A 96 -14.81 8.33 -5.56
N ALA A 97 -15.87 8.68 -4.82
CA ALA A 97 -17.06 9.27 -5.41
C ALA A 97 -16.76 10.68 -5.94
N GLU A 98 -16.09 11.50 -5.13
CA GLU A 98 -15.66 12.86 -5.53
C GLU A 98 -14.69 12.81 -6.72
N LEU A 99 -13.76 11.85 -6.75
CA LEU A 99 -12.89 11.64 -7.91
C LEU A 99 -13.69 11.32 -9.17
N GLN A 100 -14.71 10.45 -9.08
CA GLN A 100 -15.53 10.07 -10.24
C GLN A 100 -16.43 11.21 -10.72
N GLU A 101 -16.88 12.09 -9.82
CA GLU A 101 -17.66 13.27 -10.19
C GLU A 101 -16.82 14.29 -10.97
N VAL A 102 -15.56 14.50 -10.54
CA VAL A 102 -14.63 15.42 -11.20
C VAL A 102 -14.06 14.84 -12.48
N PHE A 103 -13.69 13.55 -12.48
CA PHE A 103 -13.05 12.86 -13.60
C PHE A 103 -13.97 11.74 -14.10
N GLN A 104 -14.96 12.09 -14.92
CA GLN A 104 -16.08 11.19 -15.27
C GLN A 104 -15.63 9.93 -16.02
N ASP A 105 -14.62 10.06 -16.87
CA ASP A 105 -14.08 8.94 -17.68
C ASP A 105 -13.03 8.11 -16.95
N LEU A 106 -12.61 8.54 -15.76
CA LEU A 106 -11.63 7.86 -14.94
C LEU A 106 -12.14 6.47 -14.58
N LEU A 107 -11.35 5.45 -14.91
CA LEU A 107 -11.67 4.08 -14.55
C LEU A 107 -10.79 3.64 -13.38
N VAL A 108 -11.36 3.65 -12.18
CA VAL A 108 -10.70 3.19 -10.94
C VAL A 108 -11.09 1.75 -10.64
N ARG A 109 -10.13 0.84 -10.53
CA ARG A 109 -10.38 -0.58 -10.22
C ARG A 109 -9.33 -1.19 -9.30
N GLU A 110 -9.76 -2.16 -8.51
CA GLU A 110 -8.88 -3.03 -7.72
C GLU A 110 -8.11 -3.99 -8.63
N ILE A 111 -6.85 -4.26 -8.28
CA ILE A 111 -6.01 -5.23 -8.99
C ILE A 111 -6.43 -6.67 -8.65
N SER A 112 -6.48 -7.53 -9.67
CA SER A 112 -6.66 -8.97 -9.53
C SER A 112 -5.30 -9.65 -9.33
N TYR A 113 -5.04 -10.09 -8.10
CA TYR A 113 -3.80 -10.80 -7.76
C TYR A 113 -3.85 -12.28 -8.13
N ARG A 114 -2.82 -12.78 -8.81
CA ARG A 114 -2.76 -14.17 -9.33
C ARG A 114 -1.36 -14.76 -9.26
N ASP A 115 -1.28 -16.06 -9.09
CA ASP A 115 -0.04 -16.84 -9.11
C ASP A 115 0.26 -17.45 -10.49
N ARG A 116 -0.74 -17.49 -11.38
CA ARG A 116 -0.66 -18.04 -12.73
C ARG A 116 -1.47 -17.20 -13.74
N PRO A 117 -1.19 -17.34 -15.04
CA PRO A 117 -1.97 -16.69 -16.10
C PRO A 117 -3.47 -16.98 -16.01
N SER A 118 -4.28 -16.07 -16.55
CA SER A 118 -5.73 -16.15 -16.51
C SER A 118 -6.28 -17.29 -17.37
N GLU A 119 -6.97 -18.28 -16.76
CA GLU A 119 -7.66 -19.35 -17.51
C GLU A 119 -8.66 -18.81 -18.54
N THR A 120 -9.31 -17.69 -18.21
CA THR A 120 -10.21 -16.99 -19.13
C THR A 120 -9.47 -16.50 -20.38
N LEU A 121 -8.22 -16.06 -20.22
CA LEU A 121 -7.42 -15.56 -21.32
C LEU A 121 -6.96 -16.69 -22.26
N ILE A 122 -6.63 -17.86 -21.69
CA ILE A 122 -6.37 -19.09 -22.44
C ILE A 122 -7.59 -19.44 -23.30
N SER A 123 -8.79 -19.43 -22.72
CA SER A 123 -10.02 -19.71 -23.46
C SER A 123 -10.26 -18.74 -24.61
N PHE A 124 -9.99 -17.44 -24.42
CA PHE A 124 -10.06 -16.46 -25.51
C PHE A 124 -9.01 -16.70 -26.60
N ALA A 125 -7.79 -17.10 -26.22
CA ALA A 125 -6.72 -17.43 -27.16
C ALA A 125 -7.09 -18.66 -28.00
N GLU A 126 -7.62 -19.72 -27.39
CA GLU A 126 -8.12 -20.91 -28.07
C GLU A 126 -9.25 -20.58 -29.04
N MET A 127 -10.22 -19.77 -28.62
CA MET A 127 -11.32 -19.33 -29.48
C MET A 127 -10.80 -18.54 -30.69
N ALA A 128 -9.88 -17.61 -30.48
CA ALA A 128 -9.28 -16.82 -31.56
C ALA A 128 -8.49 -17.73 -32.53
N ALA A 129 -7.66 -18.63 -32.01
CA ALA A 129 -6.79 -19.51 -32.80
C ALA A 129 -7.58 -20.54 -33.62
N HIS A 130 -8.61 -21.16 -33.02
CA HIS A 130 -9.35 -22.23 -33.67
C HIS A 130 -10.50 -21.71 -34.55
N ARG A 131 -11.25 -20.70 -34.09
CA ARG A 131 -12.44 -20.21 -34.82
C ARG A 131 -12.10 -19.15 -35.85
N LYS A 132 -11.02 -18.38 -35.63
CA LYS A 132 -10.48 -17.36 -36.55
C LYS A 132 -11.52 -16.32 -36.98
N LYS A 133 -12.42 -15.92 -36.08
CA LYS A 133 -13.43 -14.88 -36.35
C LYS A 133 -12.97 -13.53 -35.79
N PRO A 134 -13.29 -12.40 -36.46
CA PRO A 134 -12.91 -11.07 -35.97
C PRO A 134 -13.38 -10.78 -34.53
N ARG A 135 -14.57 -11.26 -34.16
CA ARG A 135 -15.11 -11.12 -32.80
C ARG A 135 -14.30 -11.85 -31.73
N ASP A 136 -13.74 -13.01 -32.07
CA ASP A 136 -12.97 -13.83 -31.12
C ASP A 136 -11.58 -13.19 -30.92
N ALA A 137 -10.98 -12.67 -31.99
CA ALA A 137 -9.75 -11.85 -31.91
C ALA A 137 -9.95 -10.57 -31.09
N MET A 138 -11.05 -9.84 -31.31
CA MET A 138 -11.36 -8.64 -30.51
C MET A 138 -11.58 -8.98 -29.03
N ALA A 139 -12.25 -10.10 -28.73
CA ALA A 139 -12.45 -10.55 -27.36
C ALA A 139 -11.10 -10.87 -26.67
N LEU A 140 -10.20 -11.57 -27.36
CA LEU A 140 -8.84 -11.81 -26.88
C LEU A 140 -8.09 -10.50 -26.61
N ARG A 141 -8.06 -9.58 -27.59
CA ARG A 141 -7.40 -8.27 -27.45
C ARG A 141 -7.91 -7.50 -26.23
N ASN A 142 -9.23 -7.43 -26.05
CA ASN A 142 -9.82 -6.74 -24.90
C ASN A 142 -9.50 -7.43 -23.56
N ALA A 143 -9.51 -8.77 -23.55
CA ALA A 143 -9.17 -9.53 -22.36
C ALA A 143 -7.70 -9.33 -21.97
N VAL A 144 -6.78 -9.33 -22.94
CA VAL A 144 -5.36 -9.02 -22.68
C VAL A 144 -5.19 -7.62 -22.14
N LEU A 145 -5.79 -6.62 -22.81
CA LEU A 145 -5.71 -5.23 -22.35
C LEU A 145 -6.18 -5.10 -20.90
N TYR A 146 -7.31 -5.71 -20.56
CA TYR A 146 -7.79 -5.70 -19.19
C TYR A 146 -6.82 -6.37 -18.20
N GLN A 147 -6.31 -7.56 -18.54
CA GLN A 147 -5.40 -8.29 -17.66
C GLN A 147 -4.06 -7.55 -17.47
N ALA A 148 -3.52 -6.93 -18.51
CA ALA A 148 -2.27 -6.17 -18.47
C ALA A 148 -2.34 -4.96 -17.51
N TYR A 149 -3.50 -4.29 -17.42
CA TYR A 149 -3.67 -3.14 -16.54
C TYR A 149 -4.22 -3.49 -15.16
N PHE A 150 -5.01 -4.55 -15.02
CA PHE A 150 -5.75 -4.84 -13.78
C PHE A 150 -5.42 -6.20 -13.15
N SER A 151 -4.27 -6.79 -13.49
CA SER A 151 -3.78 -8.01 -12.84
C SER A 151 -2.31 -7.86 -12.47
N LYS A 152 -1.92 -8.50 -11.36
CA LYS A 152 -0.55 -8.47 -10.83
C LYS A 152 -0.22 -9.79 -10.15
N TYR A 153 1.07 -10.10 -10.00
CA TYR A 153 1.47 -11.31 -9.31
C TYR A 153 1.04 -11.27 -7.84
N LEU A 154 0.66 -12.44 -7.30
CA LEU A 154 0.18 -12.59 -5.93
C LEU A 154 1.19 -12.10 -4.88
N GLU A 155 2.48 -12.16 -5.18
CA GLU A 155 3.55 -11.65 -4.30
C GLU A 155 3.42 -10.15 -4.01
N TRP A 156 2.79 -9.37 -4.90
CA TRP A 156 2.51 -7.94 -4.72
C TRP A 156 1.16 -7.65 -4.06
N SER A 157 0.42 -8.68 -3.63
CA SER A 157 -0.91 -8.51 -3.01
C SER A 157 -0.92 -7.66 -1.74
N TYR A 158 0.23 -7.56 -1.06
CA TYR A 158 0.37 -6.70 0.12
C TYR A 158 0.15 -5.21 -0.20
N GLU A 159 0.37 -4.77 -1.44
CA GLU A 159 0.17 -3.35 -1.83
C GLU A 159 -1.30 -2.93 -1.76
N GLN A 160 -2.22 -3.91 -1.84
CA GLN A 160 -3.67 -3.67 -1.90
C GLN A 160 -4.01 -2.63 -2.97
N GLU A 161 -3.43 -2.81 -4.15
CA GLU A 161 -3.37 -1.83 -5.22
C GLU A 161 -4.75 -1.58 -5.85
N VAL A 162 -4.98 -0.31 -6.12
CA VAL A 162 -6.10 0.20 -6.91
C VAL A 162 -5.48 1.06 -8.02
N ARG A 163 -5.84 0.77 -9.27
CA ARG A 163 -5.33 1.49 -10.43
C ARG A 163 -6.41 2.35 -11.06
N ALA A 164 -6.02 3.55 -11.42
CA ALA A 164 -6.83 4.44 -12.25
C ALA A 164 -6.20 4.54 -13.65
N VAL A 165 -7.04 4.41 -14.68
CA VAL A 165 -6.69 4.57 -16.10
C VAL A 165 -7.68 5.55 -16.77
N ASN A 166 -7.50 5.83 -18.07
CA ASN A 166 -8.22 6.87 -18.81
C ASN A 166 -7.95 8.27 -18.25
N ILE A 167 -6.67 8.58 -18.02
CA ILE A 167 -6.24 9.82 -17.35
C ILE A 167 -5.73 10.86 -18.35
N ASP A 168 -5.47 10.45 -19.60
CA ASP A 168 -4.75 11.24 -20.60
C ASP A 168 -5.33 12.64 -20.85
N GLU A 169 -6.65 12.81 -20.79
CA GLU A 169 -7.31 14.11 -20.99
C GLU A 169 -7.21 15.05 -19.77
N TYR A 170 -6.85 14.53 -18.60
CA TYR A 170 -6.85 15.26 -17.32
C TYR A 170 -5.44 15.63 -16.83
N VAL A 171 -4.39 15.21 -17.53
CA VAL A 171 -3.00 15.45 -17.13
C VAL A 171 -2.38 16.66 -17.82
N GLU A 172 -1.53 17.35 -17.07
CA GLU A 172 -0.67 18.41 -17.56
C GLU A 172 0.76 17.89 -17.71
N ASP A 173 1.49 18.35 -18.73
CA ASP A 173 2.92 18.07 -18.87
C ASP A 173 3.75 19.10 -18.10
N VAL A 174 4.41 18.65 -17.04
CA VAL A 174 5.27 19.48 -16.19
C VAL A 174 6.69 18.95 -16.26
N SER A 175 7.50 19.60 -17.10
CA SER A 175 8.91 19.24 -17.33
C SER A 175 9.10 17.77 -17.74
N GLY A 176 8.25 17.27 -18.64
CA GLY A 176 8.30 15.88 -19.12
C GLY A 176 7.60 14.87 -18.21
N ASN A 177 6.97 15.31 -17.11
CA ASN A 177 6.17 14.45 -16.25
C ASN A 177 4.69 14.72 -16.49
N LYS A 178 3.90 13.66 -16.67
CA LYS A 178 2.43 13.77 -16.74
C LYS A 178 1.89 13.87 -15.32
N ILE A 179 1.34 15.03 -14.96
CA ILE A 179 0.84 15.32 -13.61
C ILE A 179 -0.67 15.47 -13.66
N LEU A 180 -1.37 14.72 -12.80
CA LEU A 180 -2.79 14.92 -12.53
C LEU A 180 -2.93 15.85 -11.33
N TYR A 181 -3.64 16.98 -11.51
CA TYR A 181 -3.98 17.90 -10.43
C TYR A 181 -5.39 17.60 -9.93
N VAL A 182 -5.48 17.04 -8.74
CA VAL A 182 -6.74 16.68 -8.10
C VAL A 182 -7.21 17.83 -7.21
N PRO A 183 -8.44 18.34 -7.38
CA PRO A 183 -8.93 19.45 -6.58
C PRO A 183 -9.21 19.04 -5.12
N LYS A 184 -9.17 20.01 -4.22
CA LYS A 184 -9.30 19.78 -2.77
C LYS A 184 -10.56 19.01 -2.35
N GLN A 185 -11.68 19.13 -3.08
CA GLN A 185 -12.89 18.40 -2.70
C GLN A 185 -12.72 16.86 -2.75
N CYS A 186 -11.79 16.36 -3.56
CA CYS A 186 -11.51 14.91 -3.62
C CYS A 186 -10.57 14.44 -2.50
N VAL A 187 -9.95 15.36 -1.75
CA VAL A 187 -8.93 15.05 -0.73
C VAL A 187 -9.60 14.87 0.62
N ALA A 188 -9.67 13.63 1.10
CA ALA A 188 -10.34 13.30 2.35
C ALA A 188 -9.40 13.36 3.56
N ALA A 189 -8.15 12.91 3.40
CA ALA A 189 -7.20 12.81 4.51
C ALA A 189 -5.75 12.96 4.08
N ILE A 190 -4.91 13.48 4.98
CA ILE A 190 -3.45 13.49 4.86
C ILE A 190 -2.87 12.80 6.09
N VAL A 191 -1.98 11.84 5.86
CA VAL A 191 -1.31 11.07 6.91
C VAL A 191 0.19 11.29 6.82
N SER A 192 0.78 11.84 7.88
CA SER A 192 2.24 11.92 8.01
C SER A 192 2.84 10.61 8.50
N GLY A 193 4.08 10.32 8.07
CA GLY A 193 4.81 9.13 8.48
C GLY A 193 5.25 9.15 9.95
N ALA A 194 5.39 7.95 10.53
CA ALA A 194 5.82 7.78 11.92
C ALA A 194 7.22 8.35 12.21
N LYS A 195 8.07 8.47 11.19
CA LYS A 195 9.44 9.00 11.27
C LYS A 195 9.61 10.34 10.55
N SER A 196 8.53 10.97 10.07
CA SER A 196 8.60 12.30 9.46
C SER A 196 9.19 13.33 10.43
N SER A 197 9.91 14.31 9.90
CA SER A 197 10.42 15.44 10.69
C SER A 197 9.27 16.27 11.28
N SER A 198 9.52 17.08 12.31
CA SER A 198 8.52 18.02 12.82
C SER A 198 8.12 19.03 11.74
N GLN A 199 9.10 19.58 11.03
CA GLN A 199 8.87 20.52 9.93
C GLN A 199 7.93 19.96 8.85
N THR A 200 8.14 18.70 8.43
CA THR A 200 7.25 18.05 7.45
C THR A 200 5.86 17.82 8.01
N ARG A 201 5.74 17.45 9.29
CA ARG A 201 4.42 17.27 9.92
C ARG A 201 3.65 18.57 9.97
N ASP A 202 4.31 19.65 10.40
CA ASP A 202 3.72 20.98 10.52
C ASP A 202 3.25 21.47 9.14
N ALA A 203 4.10 21.34 8.11
CA ALA A 203 3.74 21.68 6.74
C ALA A 203 2.54 20.88 6.19
N LEU A 204 2.51 19.57 6.44
CA LEU A 204 1.39 18.72 6.02
C LEU A 204 0.10 19.04 6.79
N GLN A 205 0.20 19.45 8.05
CA GLN A 205 -0.93 19.87 8.85
C GLN A 205 -1.52 21.19 8.34
N GLU A 206 -0.68 22.17 8.01
CA GLU A 206 -1.10 23.44 7.39
C GLU A 206 -1.83 23.18 6.06
N VAL A 207 -1.23 22.35 5.20
CA VAL A 207 -1.84 21.95 3.92
C VAL A 207 -3.19 21.24 4.13
N ALA A 208 -3.29 20.33 5.10
CA ALA A 208 -4.55 19.66 5.40
C ALA A 208 -5.65 20.65 5.79
N GLN A 209 -5.32 21.67 6.58
CA GLN A 209 -6.26 22.74 6.95
C GLN A 209 -6.70 23.57 5.73
N GLU A 210 -5.78 23.93 4.83
CA GLU A 210 -6.09 24.68 3.62
C GLU A 210 -7.00 23.91 2.64
N LEU A 211 -6.77 22.59 2.52
CA LEU A 211 -7.58 21.71 1.69
C LEU A 211 -8.91 21.35 2.35
N GLY A 212 -9.03 21.51 3.67
CA GLY A 212 -10.19 21.05 4.44
C GLY A 212 -10.22 19.52 4.63
N ALA A 213 -9.06 18.88 4.62
CA ALA A 213 -8.89 17.44 4.79
C ALA A 213 -8.55 17.09 6.24
N ASP A 214 -8.86 15.86 6.66
CA ASP A 214 -8.45 15.36 7.97
C ASP A 214 -6.93 15.15 8.01
N PHE A 215 -6.28 15.54 9.12
CA PHE A 215 -4.86 15.27 9.33
C PHE A 215 -4.63 14.18 10.38
N TYR A 216 -3.70 13.28 10.06
CA TYR A 216 -3.30 12.19 10.94
C TYR A 216 -1.78 12.01 11.00
N ILE A 217 -1.31 11.51 12.13
CA ILE A 217 0.09 11.12 12.34
C ILE A 217 0.16 9.60 12.46
N GLY A 218 0.93 8.98 11.58
CA GLY A 218 1.20 7.54 11.65
C GLY A 218 2.00 7.18 12.91
N ARG A 219 1.67 6.04 13.50
CA ARG A 219 2.40 5.41 14.60
C ARG A 219 2.58 3.93 14.34
N ILE A 220 3.72 3.40 14.77
CA ILE A 220 4.02 1.97 14.73
C ILE A 220 3.63 1.40 16.08
N GLY A 221 2.68 0.47 16.10
CA GLY A 221 2.24 -0.21 17.32
C GLY A 221 3.36 -1.04 17.94
N ARG A 222 3.40 -1.06 19.28
CA ARG A 222 4.26 -1.94 20.06
C ARG A 222 3.51 -3.21 20.49
N SER A 223 2.25 -3.04 20.88
CA SER A 223 1.32 -4.13 21.22
C SER A 223 0.31 -4.42 20.10
N TYR A 224 0.01 -3.41 19.29
CA TYR A 224 -0.86 -3.51 18.14
C TYR A 224 -0.03 -3.89 16.90
N PRO A 225 -0.40 -4.94 16.17
CA PRO A 225 0.46 -5.57 15.16
C PRO A 225 0.53 -4.79 13.84
N MET A 226 -0.21 -3.68 13.75
CA MET A 226 -0.32 -2.86 12.55
C MET A 226 -0.02 -1.40 12.90
N PRO A 227 0.43 -0.58 11.94
CA PRO A 227 0.45 0.85 12.12
C PRO A 227 -0.96 1.38 12.42
N TYR A 228 -1.04 2.39 13.28
CA TYR A 228 -2.27 3.10 13.60
C TYR A 228 -2.06 4.61 13.43
N LEU A 229 -3.14 5.36 13.48
CA LEU A 229 -3.16 6.80 13.23
C LEU A 229 -3.48 7.54 14.52
N ILE A 230 -2.96 8.75 14.68
CA ILE A 230 -3.27 9.65 15.78
C ILE A 230 -3.77 10.97 15.20
N THR A 231 -4.86 11.49 15.77
CA THR A 231 -5.39 12.82 15.48
C THR A 231 -4.59 13.90 16.21
N ASP A 232 -4.75 15.17 15.81
CA ASP A 232 -4.14 16.30 16.52
C ASP A 232 -4.55 16.39 18.00
N ALA A 233 -5.73 15.89 18.34
CA ALA A 233 -6.22 15.81 19.72
C ALA A 233 -5.55 14.68 20.53
N GLY A 234 -4.68 13.88 19.93
CA GLY A 234 -4.00 12.75 20.56
C GLY A 234 -4.84 11.46 20.63
N SER A 235 -6.06 11.46 20.10
CA SER A 235 -6.89 10.25 20.03
C SER A 235 -6.44 9.33 18.91
N SER A 236 -6.47 8.03 19.17
CA SER A 236 -6.10 7.00 18.22
C SER A 236 -7.21 6.74 17.20
N ARG A 237 -6.77 6.29 16.04
CA ARG A 237 -7.59 5.95 14.89
C ARG A 237 -7.03 4.69 14.24
N VAL A 238 -7.93 3.81 13.82
CA VAL A 238 -7.62 2.60 13.08
C VAL A 238 -8.25 2.68 11.71
N PHE A 239 -7.64 2.00 10.74
CA PHE A 239 -8.21 1.86 9.42
C PHE A 239 -8.86 0.48 9.30
N SER A 240 -10.17 0.46 9.08
CA SER A 240 -10.97 -0.75 8.88
C SER A 240 -12.11 -0.45 7.92
N ASP A 241 -12.52 -1.43 7.10
CA ASP A 241 -13.66 -1.32 6.19
C ASP A 241 -13.65 -0.09 5.27
N SER A 242 -12.46 0.28 4.76
CA SER A 242 -12.24 1.46 3.92
C SER A 242 -12.46 2.82 4.60
N GLU A 243 -12.51 2.86 5.93
CA GLU A 243 -12.70 4.08 6.71
C GLU A 243 -11.67 4.22 7.83
N ILE A 244 -11.39 5.47 8.21
CA ILE A 244 -10.59 5.80 9.38
C ILE A 244 -11.56 6.05 10.53
N SER A 245 -11.53 5.21 11.56
CA SER A 245 -12.49 5.24 12.66
C SER A 245 -11.80 5.17 14.03
N PRO A 246 -12.49 5.54 15.13
CA PRO A 246 -12.01 5.26 16.47
C PRO A 246 -11.80 3.74 16.67
N PRO A 247 -10.79 3.32 17.45
CA PRO A 247 -10.63 1.91 17.82
C PRO A 247 -11.71 1.47 18.82
N ILE A 248 -11.82 0.15 19.04
CA ILE A 248 -12.74 -0.45 20.01
C ILE A 248 -12.45 0.07 21.43
N ALA A 249 -11.18 0.23 21.76
CA ALA A 249 -10.68 0.83 22.99
C ALA A 249 -9.25 1.35 22.78
N GLU A 250 -8.81 2.23 23.67
CA GLU A 250 -7.47 2.80 23.71
C GLU A 250 -6.80 2.45 25.05
N CYS A 251 -5.49 2.21 25.02
CA CYS A 251 -4.71 2.02 26.24
C CYS A 251 -4.74 3.31 27.08
N ALA A 252 -5.10 3.20 28.35
CA ALA A 252 -5.17 4.34 29.26
C ALA A 252 -3.82 5.06 29.49
N GLU A 253 -2.70 4.40 29.21
CA GLU A 253 -1.35 4.98 29.38
C GLU A 253 -0.74 5.48 28.07
N CYS A 254 -0.67 4.62 27.05
CA CYS A 254 0.04 4.93 25.81
C CYS A 254 -0.88 5.32 24.65
N THR A 255 -2.20 5.35 24.85
CA THR A 255 -3.25 5.62 23.84
C THR A 255 -3.29 4.66 22.66
N GLU A 256 -2.44 3.63 22.65
CA GLU A 256 -2.39 2.63 21.56
C GLU A 256 -3.72 1.88 21.44
N PRO A 257 -4.21 1.59 20.23
CA PRO A 257 -5.41 0.79 20.03
C PRO A 257 -5.33 -0.57 20.71
N LEU A 258 -6.42 -0.95 21.38
CA LEU A 258 -6.57 -2.26 22.00
C LEU A 258 -7.44 -3.17 21.12
N ARG A 259 -7.15 -4.47 21.15
CA ARG A 259 -7.94 -5.48 20.44
C ARG A 259 -9.24 -5.83 21.18
N ASP A 260 -9.24 -5.64 22.49
CA ASP A 260 -10.37 -5.92 23.39
C ASP A 260 -10.67 -4.68 24.25
N LYS A 261 -11.83 -4.67 24.92
CA LYS A 261 -12.28 -3.58 25.82
C LYS A 261 -11.50 -3.48 27.14
N GLY A 262 -10.23 -3.86 27.14
CA GLY A 262 -9.34 -3.75 28.29
C GLY A 262 -8.97 -2.30 28.61
N GLY A 263 -8.32 -2.07 29.75
CA GLY A 263 -7.84 -0.74 30.15
C GLY A 263 -6.39 -0.44 29.75
N LEU A 264 -5.53 -1.46 29.64
CA LEU A 264 -4.11 -1.32 29.34
C LEU A 264 -3.69 -2.31 28.24
N CYS A 265 -2.70 -1.93 27.44
CA CYS A 265 -2.07 -2.85 26.49
C CYS A 265 -1.12 -3.83 27.21
N PRO A 266 -0.76 -4.97 26.58
CA PRO A 266 0.13 -5.97 27.19
C PRO A 266 1.47 -5.42 27.70
N TRP A 267 2.01 -4.37 27.09
CA TRP A 267 3.26 -3.74 27.56
C TRP A 267 3.04 -2.81 28.76
N CYS A 268 1.94 -2.05 28.77
CA CYS A 268 1.58 -1.15 29.87
C CYS A 268 1.04 -1.89 31.09
N SER A 269 0.50 -3.10 30.92
CA SER A 269 0.09 -3.95 32.04
C SER A 269 1.26 -4.52 32.85
N ILE A 270 2.51 -4.33 32.41
CA ILE A 270 3.70 -4.81 33.11
C ILE A 270 4.05 -3.87 34.26
N ASP A 271 3.66 -4.26 35.46
CA ASP A 271 4.00 -3.58 36.72
C ASP A 271 5.41 -3.94 37.25
N ASP A 272 5.81 -3.30 38.35
CA ASP A 272 7.10 -3.51 39.01
C ASP A 272 7.27 -4.94 39.54
N ALA A 273 6.21 -5.59 40.00
CA ALA A 273 6.28 -6.97 40.50
C ALA A 273 6.64 -7.94 39.38
N HIS A 274 6.03 -7.79 38.20
CA HIS A 274 6.39 -8.55 37.01
C HIS A 274 7.85 -8.30 36.59
N ARG A 275 8.31 -7.03 36.61
CA ARG A 275 9.69 -6.67 36.25
C ARG A 275 10.70 -7.27 37.22
N MET A 276 10.44 -7.19 38.53
CA MET A 276 11.30 -7.78 39.56
C MET A 276 11.35 -9.30 39.44
N ALA A 277 10.20 -9.95 39.26
CA ALA A 277 10.14 -11.40 39.06
C ALA A 277 10.91 -11.83 37.81
N ALA A 278 10.74 -11.14 36.68
CA ALA A 278 11.48 -11.43 35.45
C ALA A 278 13.00 -11.20 35.62
N ALA A 279 13.40 -10.14 36.33
CA ALA A 279 14.79 -9.82 36.61
C ALA A 279 15.49 -10.86 37.50
N ILE A 280 14.83 -11.29 38.58
CA ILE A 280 15.36 -12.31 39.52
C ILE A 280 15.49 -13.66 38.82
N ASN A 281 14.52 -14.01 37.98
CA ASN A 281 14.49 -15.30 37.29
C ASN A 281 15.24 -15.29 35.95
N ASN A 282 15.94 -14.20 35.60
CA ASN A 282 16.68 -14.11 34.32
C ASN A 282 18.00 -14.90 34.42
N PRO A 283 18.14 -16.04 33.70
CA PRO A 283 19.34 -16.87 33.80
C PRO A 283 20.61 -16.15 33.33
N PHE A 284 20.50 -15.21 32.39
CA PHE A 284 21.65 -14.43 31.95
C PHE A 284 22.17 -13.49 33.04
N ARG A 285 21.27 -12.87 33.82
CA ARG A 285 21.70 -12.05 34.97
C ARG A 285 22.36 -12.90 36.07
N ILE A 286 21.87 -14.12 36.26
CA ILE A 286 22.47 -15.07 37.21
C ILE A 286 23.87 -15.46 36.73
N LEU A 287 24.03 -15.85 35.46
CA LEU A 287 25.34 -16.19 34.89
C LEU A 287 26.31 -15.00 34.93
N GLU A 288 25.83 -13.80 34.63
CA GLU A 288 26.62 -12.56 34.70
C GLU A 288 27.12 -12.29 36.12
N HIS A 289 26.28 -12.48 37.14
CA HIS A 289 26.66 -12.33 38.54
C HIS A 289 27.83 -13.26 38.95
N TYR A 290 27.90 -14.45 38.37
CA TYR A 290 28.99 -15.41 38.58
C TYR A 290 30.16 -15.27 37.59
N GLY A 291 30.12 -14.30 36.68
CA GLY A 291 31.15 -14.10 35.65
C GLY A 291 31.19 -15.17 34.55
N LEU A 292 30.11 -15.92 34.36
CA LEU A 292 30.02 -17.06 33.44
C LEU A 292 29.25 -16.74 32.14
N LEU A 293 28.70 -15.53 32.01
CA LEU A 293 27.82 -15.18 30.89
C LEU A 293 28.54 -15.23 29.53
N GLU A 294 29.73 -14.64 29.44
CA GLU A 294 30.50 -14.58 28.18
C GLU A 294 30.84 -15.98 27.68
N GLU A 295 31.41 -16.83 28.54
CA GLU A 295 31.73 -18.22 28.21
C GLU A 295 30.48 -19.02 27.79
N TYR A 296 29.34 -18.80 28.45
CA TYR A 296 28.08 -19.47 28.08
C TYR A 296 27.59 -19.05 26.69
N VAL A 297 27.67 -17.76 26.37
CA VAL A 297 27.23 -17.22 25.08
C VAL A 297 28.14 -17.72 23.95
N GLU A 298 29.45 -17.73 24.16
CA GLU A 298 30.43 -18.25 23.19
C GLU A 298 30.24 -19.73 22.90
N ASN A 299 29.93 -20.52 23.93
CA ASN A 299 29.74 -21.97 23.84
C ASN A 299 28.26 -22.38 23.68
N TYR A 300 27.37 -21.45 23.32
CA TYR A 300 25.94 -21.72 23.22
C TYR A 300 25.66 -22.82 22.20
N PRO A 301 25.00 -23.94 22.58
CA PRO A 301 24.84 -25.08 21.69
C PRO A 301 23.92 -24.75 20.51
N VAL A 302 24.46 -24.92 19.30
CA VAL A 302 23.75 -24.74 18.02
C VAL A 302 23.05 -26.06 17.66
N GLY A 303 21.95 -26.36 18.33
CA GLY A 303 21.18 -27.58 18.08
C GLY A 303 19.68 -27.39 18.31
N PRO A 304 18.82 -28.18 17.65
CA PRO A 304 17.38 -28.08 17.82
C PRO A 304 17.02 -28.46 19.26
N ARG A 305 16.40 -27.52 19.98
CA ARG A 305 15.85 -27.77 21.32
C ARG A 305 14.46 -28.36 21.17
N LYS A 306 14.11 -29.34 22.03
CA LYS A 306 12.71 -29.77 22.15
C LYS A 306 11.89 -28.58 22.68
N PRO A 307 10.80 -28.19 22.01
CA PRO A 307 9.92 -27.14 22.51
C PRO A 307 9.40 -27.51 23.90
N TYR A 308 9.22 -26.51 24.75
CA TYR A 308 8.43 -26.67 25.96
C TYR A 308 6.97 -26.91 25.53
N GLN A 309 6.32 -27.95 26.07
CA GLN A 309 4.90 -28.24 25.80
C GLN A 309 3.99 -27.26 26.53
#